data_AF-A0A847C221-F1
#
_entry.id   AF-A0A847C221-F1
#
_cell.length_a   1.000
_cell.length_b   1.000
_cell.length_c   1.000
_cell.angle_alpha   90.00
_cell.angle_beta   90.00
_cell.angle_gamma   90.00
#
_symmetry.space_group_name_H-M   'P 1'
#
loop_
_entity.id
_entity.type
_entity.pdbx_description
1 polymer ?
#
loop_
_entity_poly.entity_id
_entity_poly.type
_entity_poly.pdbx_seq_one_letter_code
_entity_poly.pdbx_strand_id
1 'polypeptide(L)'
;MSEAEGKEKLQMSMDPNNLYREDIFTDFKVGRIRQLTPVRVDGGPDKNRKLVFIGETQVRISTNDIIPVQCDIDARNLMEAIEKFPEAVHLQMDRMVKEAQELKRQSESRIIVPGK
;
A
#
# COMPACT_ATOMS: atom_id res chain seq x y z
N MET A 1 17.25 3.73 46.19
CA MET A 1 16.36 4.36 45.20
C MET A 1 17.23 4.78 44.03
N SER A 2 17.26 3.97 42.97
CA SER A 2 18.07 4.18 41.76
C SER A 2 17.12 4.05 40.59
N GLU A 3 16.42 5.14 40.28
CA GLU A 3 15.58 5.25 39.10
C GLU A 3 15.99 6.51 38.35
N ALA A 4 16.56 6.31 37.17
CA ALA A 4 16.29 7.11 35.98
C ALA A 4 16.99 6.42 34.82
N GLU A 5 16.27 5.43 34.29
CA GLU A 5 16.54 4.74 33.04
C GLU A 5 16.83 5.74 31.91
N GLY A 6 17.83 5.41 31.09
CA GLY A 6 18.14 6.14 29.88
C GLY A 6 16.95 6.13 28.93
N LYS A 7 16.27 7.26 28.80
CA LYS A 7 15.34 7.51 27.70
C LYS A 7 16.16 7.62 26.42
N GLU A 8 16.26 6.54 25.66
CA GLU A 8 16.57 6.64 24.24
C GLU A 8 15.53 7.58 23.60
N LYS A 9 15.98 8.78 23.23
CA LYS A 9 15.16 9.76 22.54
C LYS A 9 14.84 9.19 21.16
N LEU A 10 13.61 8.74 20.95
CA LEU A 10 13.12 8.43 19.61
C LEU A 10 13.28 9.69 18.75
N GLN A 11 14.18 9.66 17.77
CA GLN A 11 14.24 10.66 16.70
C GLN A 11 13.11 10.36 15.71
N MET A 12 11.93 10.90 15.99
CA MET A 12 10.81 10.91 15.06
C MET A 12 10.69 12.30 14.44
N SER A 13 11.12 12.45 13.19
CA SER A 13 10.97 13.68 12.41
C SER A 13 10.15 13.41 11.15
N MET A 14 9.15 14.24 10.88
CA MET A 14 8.44 14.24 9.59
C MET A 14 9.27 14.94 8.51
N ASP A 15 9.11 14.52 7.26
CA ASP A 15 9.65 15.25 6.11
C ASP A 15 8.65 16.32 5.63
N PRO A 16 8.91 17.62 5.85
CA PRO A 16 8.01 18.69 5.44
C PRO A 16 7.87 18.82 3.92
N ASN A 17 8.74 18.19 3.13
CA ASN A 17 8.68 18.19 1.67
C ASN A 17 7.84 17.03 1.11
N ASN A 18 7.46 16.06 1.96
CA ASN A 18 6.74 14.87 1.55
C ASN A 18 5.39 14.71 2.26
N LEU A 19 4.66 15.83 2.38
CA LEU A 19 3.34 15.85 3.02
C LEU A 19 2.22 15.57 2.02
N TYR A 20 1.20 14.84 2.50
CA TYR A 20 -0.03 14.52 1.77
C TYR A 20 -1.24 14.70 2.68
N ARG A 21 -2.32 15.24 2.14
CA ARG A 21 -3.66 15.10 2.71
C ARG A 21 -4.28 13.81 2.20
N GLU A 22 -4.78 13.00 3.12
CA GLU A 22 -5.44 11.75 2.80
C GLU A 22 -6.97 11.89 2.90
N ASP A 23 -7.66 11.49 1.84
CA ASP A 23 -9.12 11.39 1.76
C ASP A 23 -9.50 9.92 1.49
N ILE A 24 -10.55 9.41 2.16
CA ILE A 24 -11.01 8.02 2.01
C ILE A 24 -12.42 8.01 1.41
N PHE A 25 -12.57 7.34 0.26
CA PHE A 25 -13.83 7.13 -0.42
C PHE A 25 -14.22 5.67 -0.33
N THR A 26 -15.44 5.35 0.09
CA THR A 26 -15.90 3.96 0.26
C THR A 26 -17.36 3.84 -0.12
N ASP A 27 -17.73 2.69 -0.67
CA ASP A 27 -19.12 2.29 -0.93
C ASP A 27 -19.67 1.34 0.15
N PHE A 28 -18.85 0.97 1.14
CA PHE A 28 -19.11 -0.03 2.18
C PHE A 28 -19.50 -1.42 1.66
N LYS A 29 -19.19 -1.73 0.40
CA LYS A 29 -19.53 -3.02 -0.23
C LYS A 29 -18.34 -3.65 -0.91
N VAL A 30 -17.75 -2.95 -1.87
CA VAL A 30 -16.66 -3.46 -2.72
C VAL A 30 -15.31 -3.14 -2.11
N GLY A 31 -15.13 -1.93 -1.58
CA GLY A 31 -13.86 -1.50 -1.04
C GLY A 31 -13.79 -0.01 -0.81
N ARG A 32 -12.56 0.49 -0.69
CA ARG A 32 -12.28 1.91 -0.52
C ARG A 32 -11.12 2.37 -1.38
N ILE A 33 -11.13 3.64 -1.74
CA ILE A 33 -10.07 4.35 -2.45
C ILE A 33 -9.52 5.43 -1.51
N ARG A 34 -8.23 5.38 -1.24
CA ARG A 34 -7.48 6.46 -0.59
C ARG A 34 -6.94 7.38 -1.66
N GLN A 35 -7.30 8.66 -1.59
CA GLN A 35 -6.71 9.71 -2.40
C GLN A 35 -5.69 10.45 -1.54
N LEU A 36 -4.43 10.42 -1.96
CA LEU A 36 -3.37 11.20 -1.36
C LEU A 36 -3.15 12.44 -2.22
N THR A 37 -3.57 13.59 -1.70
CA THR A 37 -3.37 14.90 -2.31
C THR A 37 -2.08 15.51 -1.77
N PRO A 38 -1.05 15.73 -2.60
CA PRO A 38 0.18 16.39 -2.15
C PRO A 38 -0.12 17.76 -1.55
N VAL A 39 0.49 18.06 -0.40
CA VAL A 39 0.39 19.37 0.25
C VAL A 39 1.76 19.91 0.60
N ARG A 40 1.84 21.24 0.69
CA ARG A 40 3.02 21.96 1.21
C ARG A 40 2.96 22.01 2.74
N VAL A 41 4.05 22.45 3.35
CA VAL A 41 4.14 22.61 4.83
C VAL A 41 3.11 23.60 5.39
N ASP A 42 2.61 24.52 4.58
CA ASP A 42 1.53 25.45 4.95
C ASP A 42 0.12 24.82 4.88
N GLY A 43 0.01 23.54 4.49
CA GLY A 43 -1.25 22.82 4.31
C GLY A 43 -1.95 23.11 2.98
N GLY A 44 -1.40 23.98 2.14
CA GLY A 44 -1.92 24.29 0.81
C GLY A 44 -1.64 23.17 -0.21
N PRO A 45 -2.43 23.09 -1.30
CA PRO A 45 -2.26 22.06 -2.32
C PRO A 45 -0.94 22.24 -3.08
N ASP A 46 -0.20 21.15 -3.24
CA ASP A 46 1.02 21.11 -4.05
C ASP A 46 0.73 20.58 -5.46
N LYS A 47 0.47 21.52 -6.39
CA LYS A 47 0.12 21.20 -7.78
C LYS A 47 1.29 20.66 -8.62
N ASN A 48 2.51 20.67 -8.11
CA ASN A 48 3.69 20.16 -8.82
C ASN A 48 3.77 18.63 -8.75
N ARG A 49 3.14 18.02 -7.74
CA ARG A 49 3.09 16.58 -7.54
C ARG A 49 1.72 16.04 -7.98
N LYS A 50 1.70 14.81 -8.48
CA LYS A 50 0.47 14.14 -8.90
C LYS A 50 -0.30 13.62 -7.69
N LEU A 51 -1.62 13.57 -7.82
CA LEU A 51 -2.47 12.80 -6.91
C LEU A 51 -2.06 11.33 -6.96
N VAL A 52 -2.14 10.66 -5.82
CA VAL A 52 -1.95 9.21 -5.74
C VAL A 52 -3.26 8.59 -5.29
N PHE A 53 -3.70 7.55 -5.99
CA PHE A 53 -4.89 6.79 -5.64
C PHE A 53 -4.48 5.37 -5.28
N ILE A 54 -4.93 4.91 -4.11
CA ILE A 54 -4.69 3.56 -3.62
C ILE A 54 -6.05 2.89 -3.41
N GLY A 55 -6.31 1.81 -4.13
CA GLY A 55 -7.49 0.98 -3.95
C GLY A 55 -7.25 -0.11 -2.92
N GLU A 56 -8.19 -0.30 -2.02
CA GLU A 56 -8.18 -1.35 -1.01
C GLU A 56 -9.48 -2.15 -1.07
N THR A 57 -9.37 -3.47 -1.21
CA THR A 57 -10.51 -4.39 -1.22
C THR A 57 -10.14 -5.73 -0.56
N GLN A 58 -11.14 -6.56 -0.33
CA GLN A 58 -11.00 -7.90 0.21
C GLN A 58 -11.54 -8.90 -0.81
N VAL A 59 -10.64 -9.69 -1.40
CA VAL A 59 -11.01 -10.68 -2.41
C VAL A 59 -11.11 -12.04 -1.76
N ARG A 60 -12.26 -12.69 -1.94
CA ARG A 60 -12.49 -14.06 -1.48
C ARG A 60 -11.94 -15.04 -2.51
N ILE A 61 -10.96 -15.85 -2.11
CA ILE A 61 -10.38 -16.91 -2.97
C ILE A 61 -10.97 -18.29 -2.68
N SER A 62 -11.47 -18.51 -1.47
CA SER A 62 -12.15 -19.76 -1.06
C SER A 62 -13.27 -19.42 -0.05
N THR A 63 -14.08 -20.40 0.34
CA THR A 63 -15.14 -20.20 1.34
C THR A 63 -14.60 -19.61 2.65
N ASN A 64 -13.37 -19.97 3.04
CA ASN A 64 -12.77 -19.58 4.31
C ASN A 64 -11.66 -18.53 4.17
N ASP A 65 -11.14 -18.33 2.95
CA ASP A 65 -9.95 -17.51 2.73
C ASP A 65 -10.30 -16.19 2.03
N ILE A 66 -9.95 -15.09 2.69
CA ILE A 66 -10.08 -13.72 2.19
C ILE A 66 -8.69 -13.11 2.14
N ILE A 67 -8.31 -12.58 0.98
CA ILE A 67 -7.03 -11.90 0.78
C ILE A 67 -7.29 -10.40 0.70
N PRO A 68 -6.66 -9.58 1.56
CA PRO A 68 -6.66 -8.14 1.41
C PRO A 68 -5.80 -7.76 0.19
N VAL A 69 -6.39 -7.00 -0.73
CA VAL A 69 -5.71 -6.49 -1.92
C VAL A 69 -5.61 -4.98 -1.81
N GLN A 70 -4.37 -4.48 -1.83
CA GLN A 70 -4.06 -3.06 -1.94
C GLN A 70 -3.36 -2.82 -3.28
N CYS A 71 -3.93 -1.96 -4.12
CA CYS A 71 -3.45 -1.68 -5.47
C CYS A 71 -3.25 -0.19 -5.69
N ASP A 72 -2.21 0.17 -6.44
CA ASP A 72 -2.03 1.53 -6.93
C ASP A 72 -2.90 1.74 -8.17
N ILE A 73 -3.60 2.87 -8.24
CA ILE A 73 -4.49 3.22 -9.34
C ILE A 73 -3.90 4.42 -10.08
N ASP A 74 -3.48 4.21 -11.33
CA ASP A 74 -2.99 5.29 -12.19
C ASP A 74 -4.18 6.13 -12.70
N ALA A 75 -4.56 7.15 -11.93
CA ALA A 75 -5.69 8.01 -12.21
C ALA A 75 -5.38 9.49 -11.89
N ARG A 76 -6.07 10.40 -12.58
CA ARG A 76 -5.91 11.86 -12.42
C ARG A 76 -6.99 12.48 -11.55
N ASN A 77 -8.07 11.76 -11.29
CA ASN A 77 -9.21 12.20 -10.48
C ASN A 77 -9.97 10.97 -9.94
N LEU A 78 -10.91 11.21 -9.03
CA LEU A 78 -11.68 10.15 -8.37
C LEU A 78 -12.53 9.32 -9.35
N MET A 79 -13.11 9.94 -10.38
CA MET A 79 -13.94 9.23 -11.36
C MET A 79 -13.09 8.20 -12.13
N GLU A 80 -11.95 8.63 -12.65
CA GLU A 80 -11.00 7.75 -13.33
C GLU A 80 -10.46 6.66 -12.37
N ALA A 81 -10.26 7.00 -11.09
CA ALA A 81 -9.82 6.03 -10.09
C ALA A 81 -10.87 4.93 -9.85
N ILE A 82 -12.16 5.30 -9.81
CA ILE A 82 -13.28 4.34 -9.69
C ILE A 82 -13.37 3.45 -10.92
N GLU A 83 -13.24 4.03 -12.13
CA GLU A 83 -13.30 3.27 -13.39
C GLU A 83 -12.16 2.27 -13.52
N LYS A 84 -10.94 2.66 -13.11
CA LYS A 84 -9.74 1.82 -13.19
C LYS A 84 -9.57 0.86 -12.01
N PHE A 85 -10.36 1.01 -10.96
CA PHE A 85 -10.25 0.20 -9.74
C PHE A 85 -10.28 -1.31 -10.01
N PRO A 86 -11.24 -1.87 -10.79
CA PRO A 86 -11.30 -3.32 -11.00
C PRO A 86 -10.07 -3.87 -11.73
N GLU A 87 -9.56 -3.12 -12.72
CA GLU A 87 -8.36 -3.49 -13.46
C GLU A 87 -7.12 -3.47 -12.56
N ALA A 88 -6.97 -2.43 -11.73
CA ALA A 88 -5.86 -2.31 -10.79
C ALA A 88 -5.86 -3.47 -9.76
N VAL A 89 -7.03 -3.87 -9.27
CA VAL A 89 -7.18 -5.02 -8.36
C VAL A 89 -6.73 -6.32 -9.04
N HIS A 90 -7.19 -6.59 -10.26
CA HIS A 90 -6.78 -7.81 -10.99
C HIS A 90 -5.27 -7.83 -11.25
N LEU A 91 -4.69 -6.73 -11.71
CA LEU A 91 -3.25 -6.63 -11.95
C LEU A 91 -2.44 -6.87 -10.67
N GLN A 92 -2.93 -6.34 -9.54
CA GLN A 92 -2.26 -6.54 -8.25
C GLN A 92 -2.37 -7.99 -7.77
N MET A 93 -3.51 -8.64 -7.95
CA MET A 93 -3.65 -10.07 -7.65
C MET A 93 -2.68 -10.92 -8.47
N ASP A 94 -2.56 -10.64 -9.77
CA ASP A 94 -1.61 -11.35 -10.63
C ASP A 94 -0.16 -11.19 -10.17
N ARG A 95 0.20 -10.00 -9.70
CA ARG A 95 1.52 -9.73 -9.10
C ARG A 95 1.73 -10.53 -7.83
N MET A 96 0.75 -10.54 -6.92
CA MET A 96 0.81 -11.32 -5.68
C MET A 96 0.98 -12.82 -5.96
N VAL A 97 0.27 -13.36 -6.95
CA VAL A 97 0.41 -14.78 -7.35
C VAL A 97 1.81 -15.07 -7.89
N LYS A 98 2.35 -14.19 -8.75
CA LYS A 98 3.71 -14.33 -9.28
C LYS A 98 4.78 -14.26 -8.20
N GLU A 99 4.66 -13.31 -7.27
CA GLU A 99 5.57 -13.17 -6.14
C GLU A 99 5.53 -14.39 -5.22
N ALA A 100 4.33 -14.92 -4.95
CA ALA A 100 4.17 -16.15 -4.16
C ALA A 100 4.80 -17.38 -4.84
N GLN A 101 4.69 -17.49 -6.17
CA GLN A 101 5.35 -18.57 -6.93
C GLN A 101 6.87 -18.46 -6.89
N GLU A 102 7.41 -17.25 -7.04
CA GLU A 102 8.86 -17.01 -7.02
C GLU A 102 9.46 -17.30 -5.64
N LEU A 103 8.77 -16.92 -4.55
CA LEU A 103 9.19 -17.25 -3.19
C LEU A 103 9.25 -18.76 -2.95
N LYS A 104 8.27 -19.53 -3.46
CA LYS A 104 8.30 -21.00 -3.40
C LYS A 104 9.52 -21.56 -4.12
N ARG A 105 9.79 -21.10 -5.34
CA ARG A 105 10.96 -21.52 -6.13
C ARG A 105 12.28 -21.25 -5.42
N GLN A 106 12.43 -20.08 -4.80
CA GLN A 106 13.63 -19.71 -4.02
C GLN A 106 13.80 -20.58 -2.77
N SER A 107 12.70 -20.93 -2.09
CA SER A 107 12.74 -21.81 -0.92
C SER A 107 13.14 -23.24 -1.26
N GLU A 108 12.67 -23.77 -2.39
CA GLU A 108 13.03 -25.10 -2.89
C GLU A 108 14.48 -25.18 -3.41
N SER A 109 14.95 -24.09 -4.05
CA SER A 109 16.32 -24.00 -4.57
C SER A 109 17.40 -23.89 -3.48
N ARG A 110 17.04 -23.44 -2.26
CA ARG A 110 17.98 -23.30 -1.13
C ARG A 110 18.36 -24.65 -0.49
N ILE A 111 17.67 -25.74 -0.83
CA ILE A 111 17.86 -27.06 -0.20
C ILE A 111 19.00 -27.88 -0.87
N ILE A 112 19.59 -27.40 -1.99
CA ILE A 112 20.68 -28.11 -2.68
C ILE A 112 22.00 -27.34 -2.49
N VAL A 113 22.64 -27.53 -1.33
CA VAL A 113 24.09 -27.37 -1.19
C VAL A 113 24.67 -28.75 -0.83
N PRO A 114 25.16 -29.53 -1.82
CA PRO A 114 25.87 -30.76 -1.56
C PRO A 114 27.19 -30.43 -0.85
N GLY A 115 27.40 -31.08 0.29
CA GLY A 115 28.59 -30.90 1.11
C GLY A 115 29.90 -31.12 0.35
N LYS A 116 30.88 -30.31 0.70
CA LYS A 116 32.30 -30.65 0.65
C LYS A 116 32.93 -30.27 1.99
#